data_AF-A0A9D1NUT0-F1
#
_entry.id   AF-A0A9D1NUT0-F1
#
_cell.length_a   1.000
_cell.length_b   1.000
_cell.length_c   1.000
_cell.angle_alpha   90.00
_cell.angle_beta   90.00
_cell.angle_gamma   90.00
#
_symmetry.space_group_name_H-M   'P 1'
#
loop_
_entity.id
_entity.type
_entity.pdbx_description
1 polymer ?
#
loop_
_entity_poly.entity_id
_entity_poly.type
_entity_poly.pdbx_seq_one_letter_code
_entity_poly.pdbx_strand_id
1 'polypeptide(L)'
;MNDTEKRILALAEECIRLGKQERPEKQWIGRMYERFRAANGMPGKAETDGLIFRKMYGNAPEKASDTLKIRYWRTGRHLPGSREQCMAFGRALELSADETQYLIQGYYDRCDRVFETEEPDAVYLERIRLLGQLKQEYLDKVHPVIRLQIYQAGTELEQSLRHLYYTDASRYFSFREPEKIEIGRHITSINYLSEFGRQMKLLGEIPRRTMIRHLLLFGMPFINRRLISCRLEHFGYLPLSPDHTQVDGSRLDWLLLGFLELYEECCTGKDPEDCDRWFREAYGILDQCLEKRGKQSLRFLYFKSLRGGE
;
A
#
# COMPACT_ATOMS: atom_id res chain seq x y z
N MET A 1 17.20 -21.39 -16.09
CA MET A 1 16.02 -20.93 -15.36
C MET A 1 15.58 -22.04 -14.42
N ASN A 2 15.82 -21.88 -13.12
CA ASN A 2 15.37 -22.84 -12.10
C ASN A 2 13.83 -22.74 -11.95
N ASP A 3 13.19 -23.73 -11.31
CA ASP A 3 11.73 -23.79 -11.23
C ASP A 3 11.11 -22.56 -10.54
N THR A 4 11.71 -22.12 -9.42
CA THR A 4 11.32 -20.91 -8.68
C THR A 4 11.29 -19.67 -9.58
N GLU A 5 12.35 -19.44 -10.36
CA GLU A 5 12.45 -18.32 -11.29
C GLU A 5 11.32 -18.37 -12.34
N LYS A 6 10.99 -19.55 -12.87
CA LYS A 6 9.85 -19.69 -13.82
C LYS A 6 8.53 -19.29 -13.17
N ARG A 7 8.28 -19.77 -11.95
CA ARG A 7 7.03 -19.50 -11.20
C ARG A 7 6.89 -18.02 -10.87
N ILE A 8 7.98 -17.37 -10.42
CA ILE A 8 8.01 -15.92 -10.14
C ILE A 8 7.76 -15.10 -11.40
N LEU A 9 8.39 -15.44 -12.53
CA LEU A 9 8.17 -14.73 -13.79
C LEU A 9 6.75 -14.94 -14.32
N ALA A 10 6.21 -16.16 -14.23
CA ALA A 10 4.83 -16.44 -14.60
C ALA A 10 3.83 -15.63 -13.74
N LEU A 11 4.08 -15.55 -12.44
CA LEU A 11 3.29 -14.75 -11.52
C LEU A 11 3.31 -13.26 -11.90
N ALA A 12 4.48 -12.72 -12.23
CA ALA A 12 4.63 -11.32 -12.66
C ALA A 12 3.85 -11.03 -13.95
N GLU A 13 4.03 -11.85 -14.98
CA GLU A 13 3.38 -11.67 -16.29
C GLU A 13 1.86 -11.81 -16.19
N GLU A 14 1.37 -12.78 -15.40
CA GLU A 14 -0.06 -12.96 -15.18
C GLU A 14 -0.67 -11.77 -14.42
N CYS A 15 0.00 -11.29 -13.37
CA CYS A 15 -0.45 -10.08 -12.66
C CYS A 15 -0.54 -8.86 -13.60
N ILE A 16 0.45 -8.69 -14.49
CA ILE A 16 0.47 -7.60 -15.47
C ILE A 16 -0.69 -7.73 -16.46
N ARG A 17 -0.99 -8.95 -16.90
CA ARG A 17 -2.12 -9.23 -17.79
C ARG A 17 -3.45 -8.93 -17.10
N LEU A 18 -3.64 -9.37 -15.85
CA LEU A 18 -4.84 -9.13 -15.08
C LEU A 18 -5.07 -7.64 -14.75
N GLY A 19 -3.99 -6.85 -14.62
CA GLY A 19 -4.08 -5.40 -14.43
C GLY A 19 -4.65 -4.63 -15.64
N LYS A 20 -4.86 -5.29 -16.79
CA LYS A 20 -5.56 -4.71 -17.96
C LYS A 20 -7.08 -4.90 -17.90
N GLN A 21 -7.58 -5.70 -16.97
CA GLN A 21 -9.00 -5.95 -16.81
C GLN A 21 -9.68 -4.79 -16.08
N GLU A 22 -11.01 -4.73 -16.19
CA GLU A 22 -11.79 -3.75 -15.45
C GLU A 22 -11.65 -3.96 -13.93
N ARG A 23 -11.50 -2.84 -13.20
CA ARG A 23 -11.43 -2.84 -11.73
C ARG A 23 -12.78 -3.27 -11.14
N PRO A 24 -12.82 -4.25 -10.23
CA PRO A 24 -14.05 -4.61 -9.51
C PRO A 24 -14.67 -3.42 -8.76
N GLU A 25 -13.85 -2.50 -8.24
CA GLU A 25 -14.27 -1.28 -7.55
C GLU A 25 -15.03 -0.33 -8.49
N LYS A 26 -14.72 -0.33 -9.80
CA LYS A 26 -15.47 0.43 -10.81
C LYS A 26 -16.87 -0.14 -11.00
N GLN A 27 -17.01 -1.47 -11.02
CA GLN A 27 -18.33 -2.10 -11.10
C GLN A 27 -19.13 -1.82 -9.83
N TRP A 28 -18.48 -1.86 -8.67
CA TRP A 28 -19.11 -1.54 -7.39
C TRP A 28 -19.66 -0.11 -7.36
N ILE A 29 -18.87 0.92 -7.72
CA ILE A 29 -19.37 2.31 -7.71
C ILE A 29 -20.49 2.53 -8.73
N GLY A 30 -20.45 1.81 -9.86
CA GLY A 30 -21.54 1.78 -10.84
C GLY A 30 -22.85 1.27 -10.23
N ARG A 31 -22.80 0.18 -9.45
CA ARG A 31 -23.99 -0.33 -8.73
C ARG A 31 -24.51 0.66 -7.69
N MET A 32 -23.62 1.31 -6.94
CA MET A 32 -24.01 2.33 -5.95
C MET A 32 -24.72 3.51 -6.60
N TYR A 33 -24.22 3.96 -7.75
CA TYR A 33 -24.83 5.02 -8.54
C TYR A 33 -26.20 4.63 -9.09
N GLU A 34 -26.35 3.41 -9.62
CA GLU A 34 -27.65 2.92 -10.12
C GLU A 34 -28.68 2.75 -8.99
N ARG A 35 -28.24 2.30 -7.81
CA ARG A 35 -29.10 2.27 -6.61
C ARG A 35 -29.57 3.67 -6.23
N PHE A 36 -28.66 4.64 -6.19
CA PHE A 36 -29.01 6.04 -5.93
C PHE A 36 -29.99 6.59 -6.96
N ARG A 37 -29.82 6.28 -8.26
CA ARG A 37 -30.79 6.62 -9.31
C ARG A 37 -32.16 6.03 -9.02
N ALA A 38 -32.23 4.74 -8.73
CA ALA A 38 -33.49 4.07 -8.46
C ALA A 38 -34.23 4.70 -7.26
N ALA A 39 -33.52 5.02 -6.19
CA ALA A 39 -34.07 5.67 -5.01
C ALA A 39 -34.61 7.09 -5.27
N ASN A 40 -34.11 7.76 -6.32
CA ASN A 40 -34.49 9.13 -6.68
C ASN A 40 -35.43 9.21 -7.89
N GLY A 41 -36.16 8.14 -8.20
CA GLY A 41 -37.15 8.13 -9.30
C GLY A 41 -36.57 7.83 -10.68
N MET A 42 -35.39 7.21 -10.74
CA MET A 42 -34.70 6.80 -11.98
C MET A 42 -34.40 7.95 -12.97
N PRO A 43 -33.86 9.10 -12.50
CA PRO A 43 -33.55 10.23 -13.37
C PRO A 43 -32.50 9.86 -14.43
N GLY A 44 -32.39 10.69 -15.46
CA GLY A 44 -31.34 10.57 -16.46
C GLY A 44 -29.95 10.70 -15.83
N LYS A 45 -28.90 10.17 -16.48
CA LYS A 45 -27.53 10.21 -15.92
C LYS A 45 -27.04 11.64 -15.65
N ALA A 46 -27.31 12.59 -16.54
CA ALA A 46 -26.91 13.98 -16.35
C ALA A 46 -27.66 14.65 -15.18
N GLU A 47 -28.94 14.38 -15.03
CA GLU A 47 -29.77 14.87 -13.93
C GLU A 47 -29.32 14.28 -12.59
N THR A 48 -28.98 12.99 -12.58
CA THR A 48 -28.39 12.32 -11.41
C THR A 48 -27.06 12.95 -11.02
N ASP A 49 -26.19 13.23 -12.00
CA ASP A 49 -24.91 13.89 -11.75
C ASP A 49 -25.14 15.29 -11.12
N GLY A 50 -26.19 16.00 -11.53
CA GLY A 50 -26.63 17.27 -10.93
C GLY A 50 -27.24 17.13 -9.52
N LEU A 51 -27.96 16.05 -9.24
CA LEU A 51 -28.47 15.72 -7.89
C LEU A 51 -27.31 15.48 -6.91
N ILE A 52 -26.32 14.68 -7.33
CA ILE A 52 -25.11 14.43 -6.54
C ILE A 52 -24.36 15.74 -6.31
N PHE A 53 -24.21 16.57 -7.35
CA PHE A 53 -23.56 17.88 -7.22
C PHE A 53 -24.24 18.75 -6.16
N ARG A 54 -25.57 18.87 -6.22
CA ARG A 54 -26.36 19.61 -5.23
C ARG A 54 -26.15 19.09 -3.81
N LYS A 55 -26.13 17.77 -3.62
CA LYS A 55 -25.88 17.15 -2.31
C LYS A 55 -24.44 17.40 -1.82
N MET A 56 -23.46 17.46 -2.71
CA MET A 56 -22.06 17.72 -2.34
C MET A 56 -21.78 19.19 -2.00
N TYR A 57 -22.35 20.13 -2.75
CA TYR A 57 -21.95 21.54 -2.71
C TYR A 57 -23.04 22.50 -2.22
N GLY A 58 -24.28 22.04 -2.06
CA GLY A 58 -25.40 22.84 -1.56
C GLY A 58 -26.02 23.78 -2.60
N ASN A 59 -25.54 23.79 -3.85
CA ASN A 59 -26.04 24.61 -4.94
C ASN A 59 -26.24 23.81 -6.23
N ALA A 60 -27.08 24.32 -7.13
CA ALA A 60 -27.30 23.70 -8.44
C ALA A 60 -26.07 23.89 -9.35
N PRO A 61 -25.75 22.93 -10.23
CA PRO A 61 -24.71 23.14 -11.24
C PRO A 61 -25.17 24.24 -12.22
N GLU A 62 -24.29 25.21 -12.50
CA GLU A 62 -24.58 26.34 -13.39
C GLU A 62 -24.16 26.01 -14.84
N LYS A 63 -23.12 25.19 -14.99
CA LYS A 63 -22.58 24.76 -16.29
C LYS A 63 -22.29 23.27 -16.31
N ALA A 64 -22.28 22.69 -17.50
CA ALA A 64 -22.06 21.25 -17.68
C ALA A 64 -20.72 20.75 -17.10
N SER A 65 -19.70 21.61 -17.05
CA SER A 65 -18.39 21.27 -16.50
C SER A 65 -18.39 21.09 -14.98
N ASP A 66 -19.39 21.61 -14.26
CA ASP A 66 -19.49 21.48 -12.81
C ASP A 66 -19.71 20.03 -12.37
N THR A 67 -20.45 19.26 -13.19
CA THR A 67 -20.75 17.84 -12.93
C THR A 67 -19.73 16.89 -13.55
N LEU A 68 -18.73 17.41 -14.30
CA LEU A 68 -17.79 16.59 -15.05
C LEU A 68 -16.95 15.67 -14.15
N LYS A 69 -16.53 16.17 -12.99
CA LYS A 69 -15.75 15.37 -12.02
C LYS A 69 -16.59 14.23 -11.44
N ILE A 70 -17.85 14.49 -11.08
CA ILE A 70 -18.79 13.46 -10.60
C ILE A 70 -18.97 12.36 -11.64
N ARG A 71 -19.16 12.75 -12.92
CA ARG A 71 -19.22 11.80 -14.04
C ARG A 71 -17.98 10.92 -14.10
N TYR A 72 -16.79 11.50 -13.94
CA TYR A 72 -15.55 10.73 -13.96
C TYR A 72 -15.39 9.80 -12.75
N TRP A 73 -15.82 10.22 -11.57
CA TRP A 73 -15.79 9.39 -10.35
C TRP A 73 -16.74 8.20 -10.47
N ARG A 74 -18.02 8.42 -10.83
CA ARG A 74 -18.99 7.33 -10.97
C ARG A 74 -18.66 6.33 -12.09
N THR A 75 -17.87 6.76 -13.08
CA THR A 75 -17.40 5.90 -14.17
C THR A 75 -16.03 5.28 -13.87
N GLY A 76 -15.43 5.57 -12.72
CA GLY A 76 -14.11 5.08 -12.33
C GLY A 76 -12.98 5.53 -13.25
N ARG A 77 -13.20 6.56 -14.08
CA ARG A 77 -12.18 7.11 -14.99
C ARG A 77 -11.13 7.90 -14.22
N HIS A 78 -11.58 8.62 -13.20
CA HIS A 78 -10.73 9.32 -12.23
C HIS A 78 -11.27 9.04 -10.84
N LEU A 79 -10.40 9.15 -9.85
CA LEU A 79 -10.81 9.12 -8.45
C LEU A 79 -11.02 10.55 -7.92
N PRO A 80 -11.75 10.72 -6.81
CA PRO A 80 -11.77 11.96 -6.05
C PRO A 80 -10.35 12.47 -5.76
N GLY A 81 -10.14 13.78 -5.82
CA GLY A 81 -8.80 14.38 -5.68
C GLY A 81 -8.29 14.39 -4.24
N SER A 82 -9.20 14.28 -3.26
CA SER A 82 -8.88 14.22 -1.84
C SER A 82 -9.86 13.32 -1.09
N ARG A 83 -9.50 12.96 0.15
CA ARG A 83 -10.35 12.19 1.05
C ARG A 83 -11.67 12.91 1.32
N GLU A 84 -11.64 14.22 1.52
CA GLU A 84 -12.83 15.05 1.78
C GLU A 84 -13.79 14.99 0.60
N GLN A 85 -13.26 15.08 -0.63
CA GLN A 85 -14.07 14.91 -1.85
C GLN A 85 -14.63 13.50 -1.96
N CYS A 86 -13.85 12.48 -1.62
CA CYS A 86 -14.29 11.09 -1.63
C CYS A 86 -15.46 10.87 -0.64
N MET A 87 -15.31 11.36 0.60
CA MET A 87 -16.34 11.28 1.63
C MET A 87 -17.59 12.09 1.26
N ALA A 88 -17.42 13.30 0.71
CA ALA A 88 -18.56 14.10 0.23
C ALA A 88 -19.31 13.40 -0.90
N PHE A 89 -18.59 12.75 -1.82
CA PHE A 89 -19.18 11.95 -2.89
C PHE A 89 -19.95 10.73 -2.34
N GLY A 90 -19.37 10.00 -1.37
CA GLY A 90 -20.05 8.90 -0.69
C GLY A 90 -21.31 9.33 0.05
N ARG A 91 -21.26 10.45 0.79
CA ARG A 91 -22.45 11.03 1.44
C ARG A 91 -23.53 11.43 0.43
N ALA A 92 -23.13 12.04 -0.69
CA ALA A 92 -24.06 12.43 -1.73
C ALA A 92 -24.71 11.24 -2.45
N LEU A 93 -24.03 10.10 -2.49
CA LEU A 93 -24.57 8.82 -2.97
C LEU A 93 -25.38 8.06 -1.91
N GLU A 94 -25.55 8.62 -0.71
CA GLU A 94 -26.29 8.01 0.40
C GLU A 94 -25.77 6.61 0.73
N LEU A 95 -24.43 6.47 0.75
CA LEU A 95 -23.79 5.21 1.14
C LEU A 95 -24.03 4.94 2.63
N SER A 96 -24.26 3.66 2.95
CA SER A 96 -24.25 3.16 4.33
C SER A 96 -22.85 3.27 4.95
N ALA A 97 -22.72 2.96 6.25
CA ALA A 97 -21.43 2.95 6.94
C ALA A 97 -20.44 1.96 6.28
N ASP A 98 -20.87 0.72 6.03
CA ASP A 98 -20.03 -0.31 5.41
C ASP A 98 -19.63 0.05 3.98
N GLU A 99 -20.54 0.68 3.22
CA GLU A 99 -20.25 1.14 1.86
C GLU A 99 -19.32 2.34 1.84
N THR A 100 -19.42 3.23 2.83
CA THR A 100 -18.48 4.33 3.01
C THR A 100 -17.11 3.80 3.37
N GLN A 101 -17.03 2.78 4.22
CA GLN A 101 -15.79 2.09 4.54
C GLN A 101 -15.16 1.48 3.28
N TYR A 102 -15.94 0.75 2.47
CA TYR A 102 -15.44 0.19 1.20
C TYR A 102 -15.06 1.26 0.17
N LEU A 103 -15.80 2.39 0.12
CA LEU A 103 -15.44 3.53 -0.74
C LEU A 103 -14.02 4.02 -0.45
N ILE A 104 -13.66 4.11 0.82
CA ILE A 104 -12.35 4.58 1.27
C ILE A 104 -11.27 3.50 1.12
N GLN A 105 -11.52 2.30 1.65
CA GLN A 105 -10.49 1.28 1.74
C GLN A 105 -10.30 0.49 0.44
N GLY A 106 -11.38 0.25 -0.31
CA GLY A 106 -11.36 -0.45 -1.59
C GLY A 106 -11.22 0.52 -2.76
N TYR A 107 -12.27 1.32 -3.03
CA TYR A 107 -12.32 2.14 -4.24
C TYR A 107 -11.24 3.25 -4.28
N TYR A 108 -11.03 3.94 -3.14
CA TYR A 108 -10.01 4.98 -2.99
C TYR A 108 -8.64 4.43 -2.55
N ASP A 109 -8.56 3.15 -2.15
CA ASP A 109 -7.33 2.44 -1.75
C ASP A 109 -6.54 3.19 -0.66
N ARG A 110 -7.22 3.55 0.44
CA ARG A 110 -6.66 4.29 1.60
C ARG A 110 -7.02 3.64 2.93
N CYS A 111 -6.35 4.08 3.99
CA CYS A 111 -6.75 3.70 5.34
C CYS A 111 -8.11 4.33 5.71
N ASP A 112 -8.82 3.68 6.62
CA ASP A 112 -10.08 4.13 7.22
C ASP A 112 -9.96 5.45 8.00
N ARG A 113 -8.76 5.76 8.50
CA ARG A 113 -8.51 6.90 9.38
C ARG A 113 -7.15 7.53 9.11
N VAL A 114 -7.13 8.85 9.17
CA VAL A 114 -5.93 9.69 9.06
C VAL A 114 -5.71 10.35 10.42
N PHE A 115 -4.48 10.33 10.91
CA PHE A 115 -4.09 10.95 12.18
C PHE A 115 -3.18 12.16 11.87
N GLU A 116 -3.61 13.38 12.19
CA GLU A 116 -2.80 14.58 11.90
C GLU A 116 -1.75 14.84 12.99
N THR A 117 -2.08 14.50 14.23
CA THR A 117 -1.28 14.74 15.43
C THR A 117 -1.20 13.47 16.29
N GLU A 118 -0.26 13.44 17.23
CA GLU A 118 -0.08 12.34 18.21
C GLU A 118 -1.09 12.45 19.37
N GLU A 119 -2.33 12.86 19.07
CA GLU A 119 -3.38 12.99 20.07
C GLU A 119 -3.80 11.62 20.62
N PRO A 120 -4.09 11.51 21.93
CA PRO A 120 -4.35 10.24 22.61
C PRO A 120 -5.76 9.70 22.33
N ASP A 121 -6.11 9.56 21.05
CA ASP A 121 -7.29 8.83 20.61
C ASP A 121 -7.08 7.31 20.81
N ALA A 122 -8.11 6.60 21.28
CA ALA A 122 -8.01 5.17 21.58
C ALA A 122 -7.54 4.32 20.38
N VAL A 123 -8.04 4.59 19.18
CA VAL A 123 -7.66 3.87 17.95
C VAL A 123 -6.23 4.22 17.56
N TYR A 124 -5.84 5.49 17.72
CA TYR A 124 -4.45 5.90 17.49
C TYR A 124 -3.50 5.17 18.43
N LEU A 125 -3.79 5.18 19.73
CA LEU A 125 -2.99 4.52 20.76
C LEU A 125 -2.89 3.01 20.56
N GLU A 126 -3.97 2.37 20.11
CA GLU A 126 -3.95 0.95 19.75
C GLU A 126 -3.02 0.67 18.57
N ARG A 127 -3.17 1.41 17.47
CA ARG A 127 -2.37 1.20 16.25
C ARG A 127 -0.90 1.54 16.45
N ILE A 128 -0.59 2.61 17.18
CA ILE A 128 0.80 2.98 17.45
C ILE A 128 1.48 1.98 18.39
N ARG A 129 0.73 1.38 19.33
CA ARG A 129 1.24 0.28 20.16
C ARG A 129 1.58 -0.94 19.30
N LEU A 130 0.69 -1.33 18.38
CA LEU A 130 0.97 -2.41 17.44
C LEU A 130 2.21 -2.10 16.60
N LEU A 131 2.33 -0.89 16.04
CA LEU A 131 3.52 -0.48 15.30
C LEU A 131 4.80 -0.53 16.15
N GLY A 132 4.71 -0.15 17.42
CA GLY A 132 5.79 -0.28 18.40
C GLY A 132 6.22 -1.74 18.60
N GLN A 133 5.27 -2.66 18.72
CA GLN A 133 5.56 -4.10 18.79
C GLN A 133 6.26 -4.61 17.53
N LEU A 134 5.78 -4.23 16.34
CA LEU A 134 6.43 -4.60 15.07
C LEU A 134 7.86 -4.10 14.96
N LYS A 135 8.10 -2.85 15.40
CA LYS A 135 9.44 -2.28 15.46
C LYS A 135 10.33 -3.07 16.41
N GLN A 136 9.82 -3.41 17.60
CA GLN A 136 10.59 -4.17 18.58
C GLN A 136 10.92 -5.57 18.06
N GLU A 137 9.93 -6.30 17.52
CA GLU A 137 10.13 -7.59 16.87
C GLU A 137 11.20 -7.53 15.77
N TYR A 138 11.17 -6.47 14.95
CA TYR A 138 12.17 -6.25 13.91
C TYR A 138 13.57 -6.03 14.50
N LEU A 139 13.71 -5.16 15.49
CA LEU A 139 14.99 -4.90 16.16
C LEU A 139 15.50 -6.15 16.89
N ASP A 140 14.61 -6.96 17.44
CA ASP A 140 14.90 -8.24 18.12
C ASP A 140 15.52 -9.29 17.19
N LYS A 141 15.37 -9.13 15.87
CA LYS A 141 16.00 -9.98 14.84
C LYS A 141 17.35 -9.47 14.34
N VAL A 142 17.75 -8.24 14.69
CA VAL A 142 19.05 -7.69 14.26
C VAL A 142 20.19 -8.53 14.82
N HIS A 143 21.06 -9.02 13.94
CA HIS A 143 22.17 -9.89 14.30
C HIS A 143 23.05 -9.27 15.42
N PRO A 144 23.49 -10.05 16.43
CA PRO A 144 24.22 -9.52 17.58
C PRO A 144 25.48 -8.71 17.23
N VAL A 145 26.19 -9.09 16.17
CA VAL A 145 27.38 -8.33 15.70
C VAL A 145 27.00 -6.92 15.25
N ILE A 146 25.89 -6.76 14.52
CA ILE A 146 25.43 -5.44 14.08
C ILE A 146 24.97 -4.61 15.29
N ARG A 147 24.30 -5.23 16.26
CA ARG A 147 23.94 -4.56 17.51
C ARG A 147 25.16 -4.06 18.26
N LEU A 148 26.19 -4.90 18.41
CA LEU A 148 27.43 -4.54 19.09
C LEU A 148 28.12 -3.35 18.40
N GLN A 149 28.15 -3.33 17.07
CA GLN A 149 28.68 -2.19 16.30
C GLN A 149 27.91 -0.89 16.56
N ILE A 150 26.57 -0.96 16.60
CA ILE A 150 25.73 0.21 16.90
C ILE A 150 25.96 0.71 18.34
N TYR A 151 26.04 -0.21 19.31
CA TYR A 151 26.33 0.14 20.70
C TYR A 151 27.73 0.75 20.86
N GLN A 152 28.75 0.20 20.19
CA GLN A 152 30.12 0.74 20.20
C GLN A 152 30.20 2.13 19.57
N ALA A 153 29.33 2.43 18.61
CA ALA A 153 29.18 3.77 18.03
C ALA A 153 28.41 4.76 18.92
N GLY A 154 28.00 4.35 20.14
CA GLY A 154 27.32 5.21 21.11
C GLY A 154 25.89 5.61 20.71
N THR A 155 25.27 4.86 19.80
CA THR A 155 23.91 5.13 19.31
C THR A 155 22.93 4.10 19.85
N GLU A 156 21.69 4.51 20.14
CA GLU A 156 20.64 3.56 20.50
C GLU A 156 20.11 2.82 19.28
N LEU A 157 19.74 1.55 19.46
CA LEU A 157 19.24 0.70 18.37
C LEU A 157 17.96 1.27 17.74
N GLU A 158 17.07 1.84 18.55
CA GLU A 158 15.86 2.53 18.07
C GLU A 158 16.17 3.76 17.22
N GLN A 159 17.19 4.54 17.61
CA GLN A 159 17.65 5.70 16.84
C GLN A 159 18.28 5.26 15.49
N SER A 160 18.74 4.00 15.43
CA SER A 160 19.28 3.37 14.23
C SER A 160 18.22 2.63 13.39
N LEU A 161 16.96 2.55 13.82
CA LEU A 161 15.88 1.83 13.12
C LEU A 161 15.81 2.21 11.64
N ARG A 162 15.85 3.51 11.33
CA ARG A 162 15.78 4.01 9.95
C ARG A 162 16.93 3.47 9.09
N HIS A 163 18.14 3.44 9.64
CA HIS A 163 19.34 2.98 8.94
C HIS A 163 19.27 1.48 8.69
N LEU A 164 18.87 0.70 9.71
CA LEU A 164 18.66 -0.73 9.61
C LEU A 164 17.58 -1.06 8.56
N TYR A 165 16.42 -0.41 8.69
CA TYR A 165 15.28 -0.60 7.80
C TYR A 165 15.64 -0.29 6.34
N TYR A 166 16.36 0.81 6.10
CA TYR A 166 16.83 1.16 4.75
C TYR A 166 17.87 0.18 4.22
N THR A 167 18.79 -0.28 5.08
CA THR A 167 19.81 -1.26 4.69
C THR A 167 19.16 -2.57 4.28
N ASP A 168 18.19 -3.06 5.05
CA ASP A 168 17.47 -4.29 4.73
C ASP A 168 16.63 -4.14 3.48
N ALA A 169 15.89 -3.03 3.33
CA ALA A 169 15.23 -2.70 2.08
C ALA A 169 16.18 -2.76 0.88
N SER A 170 17.38 -2.18 1.01
CA SER A 170 18.37 -2.11 -0.06
C SER A 170 18.87 -3.48 -0.51
N ARG A 171 18.86 -4.49 0.38
CA ARG A 171 19.28 -5.87 0.07
C ARG A 171 18.35 -6.59 -0.91
N TYR A 172 17.13 -6.11 -1.11
CA TYR A 172 16.15 -6.71 -2.02
C TYR A 172 16.32 -6.26 -3.49
N PHE A 173 17.26 -5.36 -3.79
CA PHE A 173 17.49 -4.83 -5.14
C PHE A 173 18.69 -5.47 -5.84
N SER A 174 18.87 -6.78 -5.64
CA SER A 174 20.04 -7.68 -5.87
C SER A 174 20.89 -7.54 -7.15
N PHE A 175 20.73 -6.51 -7.99
CA PHE A 175 21.54 -6.20 -9.17
C PHE A 175 22.19 -4.81 -9.16
N ARG A 176 21.91 -3.97 -8.18
CA ARG A 176 22.68 -2.75 -7.96
C ARG A 176 23.51 -3.00 -6.71
N GLU A 177 24.83 -3.13 -6.84
CA GLU A 177 25.67 -2.63 -5.75
C GLU A 177 25.32 -1.14 -5.68
N PRO A 178 24.60 -0.70 -4.65
CA PRO A 178 24.35 0.72 -4.56
C PRO A 178 25.73 1.30 -4.31
N GLU A 179 26.21 2.20 -5.17
CA GLU A 179 27.45 2.90 -4.89
C GLU A 179 27.34 3.42 -3.46
N LYS A 180 28.26 3.04 -2.57
CA LYS A 180 28.19 3.35 -1.13
C LYS A 180 27.90 4.85 -0.87
N ILE A 181 28.23 5.69 -1.84
CA ILE A 181 28.00 7.13 -1.89
C ILE A 181 26.50 7.48 -2.05
N GLU A 182 25.72 6.77 -2.88
CA GLU A 182 24.29 7.02 -3.08
C GLU A 182 23.46 6.62 -1.84
N ILE A 183 23.77 5.48 -1.21
CA ILE A 183 23.15 5.06 0.05
C ILE A 183 23.33 6.14 1.12
N GLY A 184 24.55 6.65 1.29
CA GLY A 184 24.86 7.67 2.29
C GLY A 184 24.11 8.99 2.07
N ARG A 185 23.94 9.43 0.81
CA ARG A 185 23.22 10.66 0.46
C ARG A 185 21.71 10.55 0.68
N HIS A 186 21.11 9.39 0.45
CA HIS A 186 19.66 9.21 0.60
C HIS A 186 19.22 8.95 2.04
N ILE A 187 20.03 8.23 2.83
CA ILE A 187 19.81 8.09 4.28
C ILE A 187 19.89 9.46 4.97
N THR A 188 20.74 10.36 4.50
CA THR A 188 20.87 11.72 5.05
C THR A 188 19.87 12.72 4.47
N SER A 189 19.05 12.32 3.49
CA SER A 189 18.02 13.18 2.92
C SER A 189 16.96 13.54 3.96
N ILE A 190 16.77 14.86 4.16
CA ILE A 190 15.77 15.43 5.07
C ILE A 190 14.35 14.97 4.71
N ASN A 191 14.05 14.82 3.41
CA ASN A 191 12.73 14.39 2.94
C ASN A 191 12.43 12.94 3.34
N TYR A 192 13.39 12.04 3.18
CA TYR A 192 13.23 10.64 3.62
C TYR A 192 13.15 10.54 5.14
N LEU A 193 13.95 11.33 5.88
CA LEU A 193 13.89 11.40 7.34
C LEU A 193 12.49 11.82 7.82
N SER A 194 11.95 12.90 7.25
CA SER A 194 10.63 13.41 7.60
C SER A 194 9.52 12.42 7.24
N GLU A 195 9.55 11.85 6.02
CA GLU A 195 8.53 10.90 5.56
C GLU A 195 8.53 9.61 6.40
N PHE A 196 9.70 9.02 6.64
CA PHE A 196 9.83 7.81 7.46
C PHE A 196 9.42 8.08 8.91
N GLY A 197 9.87 9.19 9.50
CA GLY A 197 9.48 9.60 10.86
C GLY A 197 7.96 9.76 11.00
N ARG A 198 7.32 10.41 10.02
CA ARG A 198 5.86 10.57 9.97
C ARG A 198 5.15 9.22 9.87
N GLN A 199 5.62 8.32 9.01
CA GLN A 199 5.05 6.97 8.86
C GLN A 199 5.21 6.13 10.13
N MET A 200 6.35 6.22 10.81
CA MET A 200 6.61 5.53 12.08
C MET A 200 5.80 6.06 13.26
N LYS A 201 5.10 7.19 13.07
CA LYS A 201 4.14 7.76 14.01
C LYS A 201 2.69 7.63 13.54
N LEU A 202 2.46 6.93 12.42
CA LEU A 202 1.15 6.78 11.76
C LEU A 202 0.48 8.11 11.36
N LEU A 203 1.28 9.15 11.10
CA LEU A 203 0.75 10.49 10.85
C LEU A 203 0.47 10.74 9.36
N GLY A 204 -0.60 11.48 9.10
CA GLY A 204 -1.20 11.73 7.80
C GLY A 204 -1.55 10.45 7.03
N GLU A 205 -1.88 10.60 5.75
CA GLU A 205 -2.31 9.46 4.95
C GLU A 205 -1.11 8.60 4.52
N ILE A 206 -1.11 7.33 4.92
CA ILE A 206 -0.11 6.34 4.54
C ILE A 206 -0.69 5.46 3.42
N PRO A 207 -0.07 5.41 2.22
CA PRO A 207 -0.55 4.55 1.15
C PRO A 207 -0.55 3.07 1.54
N ARG A 208 -1.56 2.30 1.12
CA ARG A 208 -1.66 0.84 1.38
C ARG A 208 -0.36 0.11 1.04
N ARG A 209 0.20 0.35 -0.15
CA ARG A 209 1.47 -0.24 -0.58
C ARG A 209 2.64 0.06 0.36
N THR A 210 2.69 1.28 0.91
CA THR A 210 3.71 1.67 1.88
C THR A 210 3.53 0.89 3.17
N MET A 211 2.30 0.73 3.66
CA MET A 211 2.02 -0.11 4.82
C MET A 211 2.43 -1.56 4.57
N ILE A 212 2.03 -2.16 3.44
CA ILE A 212 2.44 -3.52 3.04
C ILE A 212 3.96 -3.69 3.12
N ARG A 213 4.71 -2.74 2.57
CA ARG A 213 6.17 -2.75 2.61
C ARG A 213 6.72 -2.77 4.04
N HIS A 214 6.17 -1.95 4.94
CA HIS A 214 6.54 -1.97 6.36
C HIS A 214 6.24 -3.33 6.98
N LEU A 215 5.06 -3.90 6.72
CA LEU A 215 4.65 -5.19 7.27
C LEU A 215 5.56 -6.34 6.80
N LEU A 216 5.99 -6.31 5.54
CA LEU A 216 6.94 -7.29 5.00
C LEU A 216 8.32 -7.12 5.64
N LEU A 217 8.90 -5.91 5.60
CA LEU A 217 10.24 -5.67 6.14
C LEU A 217 10.34 -5.91 7.64
N PHE A 218 9.34 -5.48 8.42
CA PHE A 218 9.30 -5.79 9.85
C PHE A 218 8.97 -7.25 10.14
N GLY A 219 8.24 -7.93 9.26
CA GLY A 219 7.84 -9.32 9.45
C GLY A 219 8.91 -10.34 9.10
N MET A 220 9.75 -10.07 8.10
CA MET A 220 10.74 -11.04 7.59
C MET A 220 11.65 -11.62 8.68
N PRO A 221 11.93 -12.93 8.70
CA PRO A 221 11.45 -13.98 7.79
C PRO A 221 10.16 -14.68 8.27
N PHE A 222 9.42 -14.11 9.23
CA PHE A 222 8.22 -14.75 9.79
C PHE A 222 6.95 -14.13 9.21
N ILE A 223 6.79 -14.25 7.89
CA ILE A 223 5.63 -13.72 7.16
C ILE A 223 4.80 -14.84 6.55
N ASN A 224 3.50 -14.60 6.45
CA ASN A 224 2.55 -15.45 5.74
C ASN A 224 1.31 -14.61 5.35
N ARG A 225 0.45 -15.16 4.50
CA ARG A 225 -0.77 -14.47 4.03
C ARG A 225 -1.64 -13.96 5.18
N ARG A 226 -1.87 -14.80 6.19
CA ARG A 226 -2.76 -14.49 7.31
C ARG A 226 -2.23 -13.31 8.13
N LEU A 227 -0.94 -13.35 8.48
CA LEU A 227 -0.30 -12.31 9.28
C LEU A 227 -0.39 -10.94 8.60
N ILE A 228 -0.08 -10.87 7.30
CA ILE A 228 -0.13 -9.61 6.55
C ILE A 228 -1.56 -9.09 6.46
N SER A 229 -2.54 -9.97 6.19
CA SER A 229 -3.96 -9.59 6.10
C SER A 229 -4.48 -9.05 7.44
N CYS A 230 -4.24 -9.78 8.54
CA CYS A 230 -4.66 -9.33 9.87
C CYS A 230 -4.01 -8.00 10.26
N ARG A 231 -2.73 -7.81 9.97
CA ARG A 231 -2.03 -6.54 10.27
C ARG A 231 -2.58 -5.39 9.43
N LEU A 232 -2.88 -5.61 8.15
CA LEU A 232 -3.55 -4.60 7.29
C LEU A 232 -4.89 -4.17 7.86
N GLU A 233 -5.71 -5.11 8.31
CA GLU A 233 -7.00 -4.83 8.95
C GLU A 233 -6.84 -3.98 10.21
N HIS A 234 -5.89 -4.32 11.09
CA HIS A 234 -5.62 -3.55 12.30
C HIS A 234 -5.17 -2.11 12.00
N PHE A 235 -4.38 -1.91 10.94
CA PHE A 235 -3.98 -0.59 10.47
C PHE A 235 -5.06 0.12 9.64
N GLY A 236 -6.24 -0.48 9.49
CA GLY A 236 -7.40 0.18 8.88
C GLY A 236 -7.44 0.08 7.37
N TYR A 237 -6.88 -0.97 6.78
CA TYR A 237 -7.02 -1.29 5.36
C TYR A 237 -7.81 -2.58 5.17
N LEU A 238 -8.27 -2.88 3.95
CA LEU A 238 -8.83 -4.20 3.63
C LEU A 238 -7.76 -5.30 3.79
N PRO A 239 -8.14 -6.54 4.16
CA PRO A 239 -7.21 -7.68 4.08
C PRO A 239 -6.75 -7.93 2.64
N LEU A 240 -5.72 -8.78 2.45
CA LEU A 240 -5.27 -9.12 1.10
C LEU A 240 -6.37 -9.88 0.36
N SER A 241 -6.72 -9.40 -0.84
CA SER A 241 -7.75 -10.03 -1.68
C SER A 241 -7.29 -10.10 -3.15
N PRO A 242 -7.51 -11.24 -3.85
CA PRO A 242 -7.17 -11.36 -5.27
C PRO A 242 -7.98 -10.41 -6.17
N ASP A 243 -9.11 -9.90 -5.67
CA ASP A 243 -10.01 -8.99 -6.37
C ASP A 243 -9.70 -7.51 -6.12
N HIS A 244 -8.86 -7.18 -5.13
CA HIS A 244 -8.51 -5.79 -4.83
C HIS A 244 -7.63 -5.20 -5.93
N THR A 245 -7.96 -3.99 -6.36
CA THR A 245 -7.11 -3.21 -7.27
C THR A 245 -6.68 -1.89 -6.66
N GLN A 246 -5.42 -1.53 -6.91
CA GLN A 246 -4.93 -0.20 -6.57
C GLN A 246 -5.62 0.86 -7.44
N VAL A 247 -5.43 2.13 -7.08
CA VAL A 247 -6.01 3.28 -7.79
C VAL A 247 -5.71 3.30 -9.30
N ASP A 248 -4.55 2.78 -9.72
CA ASP A 248 -4.10 2.69 -11.11
C ASP A 248 -4.54 1.40 -11.82
N GLY A 249 -5.33 0.56 -11.16
CA GLY A 249 -5.81 -0.73 -11.66
C GLY A 249 -4.82 -1.88 -11.50
N SER A 250 -3.63 -1.64 -10.94
CA SER A 250 -2.68 -2.72 -10.66
C SER A 250 -3.20 -3.66 -9.58
N ARG A 251 -2.87 -4.95 -9.71
CA ARG A 251 -3.34 -6.03 -8.82
C ARG A 251 -2.26 -6.47 -7.84
N LEU A 252 -1.79 -5.52 -7.03
CA LEU A 252 -0.71 -5.78 -6.08
C LEU A 252 -1.06 -6.90 -5.08
N ASP A 253 -2.29 -6.93 -4.56
CA ASP A 253 -2.72 -7.96 -3.62
C ASP A 253 -2.67 -9.36 -4.25
N TRP A 254 -3.13 -9.50 -5.50
CA TRP A 254 -3.04 -10.77 -6.24
C TRP A 254 -1.59 -11.25 -6.37
N LEU A 255 -0.67 -10.33 -6.73
CA LEU A 255 0.76 -10.63 -6.84
C LEU A 255 1.35 -11.06 -5.49
N LEU A 256 1.03 -10.34 -4.42
CA LEU A 256 1.51 -10.64 -3.07
C LEU A 256 0.98 -11.98 -2.57
N LEU A 257 -0.29 -12.29 -2.83
CA LEU A 257 -0.88 -13.56 -2.45
C LEU A 257 -0.14 -14.73 -3.08
N GLY A 258 0.08 -14.70 -4.39
CA GLY A 258 0.86 -15.74 -5.07
C GLY A 258 2.33 -15.77 -4.63
N PHE A 259 2.94 -14.61 -4.35
CA PHE A 259 4.32 -14.56 -3.87
C PHE A 259 4.46 -15.16 -2.46
N LEU A 260 3.51 -14.87 -1.56
CA LEU A 260 3.48 -15.42 -0.20
C LEU A 260 3.16 -16.92 -0.20
N GLU A 261 2.34 -17.39 -1.13
CA GLU A 261 2.10 -18.83 -1.32
C GLU A 261 3.39 -19.57 -1.72
N LEU A 262 4.13 -19.03 -2.71
CA LEU A 262 5.45 -19.56 -3.07
C LEU A 262 6.44 -19.53 -1.90
N TYR A 263 6.41 -18.45 -1.12
CA TYR A 263 7.23 -18.30 0.07
C TYR A 263 6.93 -19.40 1.08
N GLU A 264 5.66 -19.60 1.43
CA GLU A 264 5.21 -20.61 2.39
C GLU A 264 5.60 -22.02 1.91
N GLU A 265 5.38 -22.36 0.64
CA GLU A 265 5.79 -23.64 0.06
C GLU A 265 7.31 -23.87 0.17
N CYS A 266 8.11 -22.83 -0.10
CA CYS A 266 9.56 -22.94 -0.13
C CYS A 266 10.23 -22.81 1.23
N CYS A 267 9.59 -22.20 2.22
CA CYS A 267 10.18 -21.81 3.51
C CYS A 267 9.61 -22.60 4.70
N THR A 268 8.51 -23.33 4.54
CA THR A 268 7.96 -24.16 5.61
C THR A 268 8.99 -25.20 6.08
N GLY A 269 9.26 -25.21 7.39
CA GLY A 269 10.22 -26.14 8.02
C GLY A 269 11.69 -25.83 7.75
N LYS A 270 12.03 -24.69 7.15
CA LYS A 270 13.41 -24.26 6.90
C LYS A 270 13.90 -23.24 7.93
N ASP A 271 15.22 -23.10 7.99
CA ASP A 271 15.86 -22.14 8.85
C ASP A 271 15.56 -20.70 8.41
N PRO A 272 15.36 -19.75 9.35
CA PRO A 272 15.05 -18.35 9.06
C PRO A 272 15.99 -17.68 8.04
N GLU A 273 17.28 -18.02 8.07
CA GLU A 273 18.28 -17.47 7.15
C GLU A 273 18.09 -17.94 5.71
N ASP A 274 17.69 -19.19 5.50
CA ASP A 274 17.38 -19.73 4.18
C ASP A 274 16.10 -19.11 3.63
N CYS A 275 15.12 -18.86 4.50
CA CYS A 275 13.88 -18.18 4.16
C CYS A 275 14.13 -16.72 3.75
N ASP A 276 15.00 -15.99 4.47
CA ASP A 276 15.43 -14.65 4.09
C ASP A 276 16.16 -14.65 2.74
N ARG A 277 17.10 -15.58 2.55
CA ARG A 277 17.83 -15.73 1.29
C ARG A 277 16.89 -15.99 0.12
N TRP A 278 15.98 -16.94 0.25
CA TRP A 278 15.00 -17.27 -0.78
C TRP A 278 14.15 -16.05 -1.14
N PHE A 279 13.65 -15.32 -0.14
CA PHE A 279 12.80 -14.15 -0.38
C PHE A 279 13.58 -13.08 -1.15
N ARG A 280 14.83 -12.80 -0.76
CA ARG A 280 15.67 -11.81 -1.46
C ARG A 280 15.92 -12.18 -2.92
N GLU A 281 16.23 -13.44 -3.19
CA GLU A 281 16.47 -13.92 -4.55
C GLU A 281 15.19 -13.90 -5.39
N ALA A 282 14.08 -14.42 -4.85
CA ALA A 282 12.79 -14.46 -5.53
C ALA A 282 12.24 -13.04 -5.79
N TYR A 283 12.33 -12.14 -4.81
CA TYR A 283 11.93 -10.75 -5.01
C TYR A 283 12.85 -10.03 -6.00
N GLY A 284 14.16 -10.28 -5.98
CA GLY A 284 15.08 -9.70 -6.96
C GLY A 284 14.72 -10.05 -8.41
N ILE A 285 14.32 -11.29 -8.66
CA ILE A 285 13.80 -11.74 -9.97
C ILE A 285 12.51 -11.00 -10.33
N LEU A 286 11.56 -10.94 -9.38
CA LEU A 286 10.27 -10.28 -9.56
C LEU A 286 10.46 -8.78 -9.88
N ASP A 287 11.24 -8.08 -9.06
CA ASP A 287 11.48 -6.64 -9.16
C ASP A 287 12.12 -6.28 -10.51
N GLN A 288 13.09 -7.08 -10.97
CA GLN A 288 13.73 -6.87 -12.27
C GLN A 288 12.75 -7.07 -13.43
N CYS A 289 11.88 -8.08 -13.36
CA CYS A 289 10.82 -8.28 -14.34
C CYS A 289 9.87 -7.08 -14.38
N LEU A 290 9.36 -6.66 -13.22
CA LEU A 290 8.44 -5.53 -13.10
C LEU A 290 9.07 -4.21 -13.56
N GLU A 291 10.35 -3.98 -13.27
CA GLU A 291 11.11 -2.83 -13.73
C GLU A 291 11.22 -2.81 -15.26
N LYS A 292 11.65 -3.92 -15.89
CA LYS A 292 11.73 -4.04 -17.36
C LYS A 292 10.38 -3.80 -18.04
N ARG A 293 9.27 -4.12 -17.37
CA ARG A 293 7.90 -3.92 -17.85
C ARG A 293 7.32 -2.54 -17.50
N GLY A 294 8.07 -1.68 -16.81
CA GLY A 294 7.63 -0.34 -16.40
C GLY A 294 6.54 -0.35 -15.32
N LYS A 295 6.44 -1.41 -14.52
CA LYS A 295 5.35 -1.64 -13.56
C LYS A 295 5.72 -1.23 -12.14
N GLN A 296 5.95 0.06 -11.95
CA GLN A 296 6.37 0.61 -10.65
C GLN A 296 5.35 0.43 -9.53
N SER A 297 4.04 0.38 -9.81
CA SER A 297 3.01 0.18 -8.79
C SER A 297 3.14 -1.16 -8.07
N LEU A 298 3.50 -2.21 -8.82
CA LEU A 298 3.65 -3.59 -8.36
C LEU A 298 4.95 -3.88 -7.60
N ARG A 299 5.97 -3.00 -7.70
CA ARG A 299 7.26 -3.17 -7.00
C ARG A 299 7.10 -2.81 -5.52
N PHE A 300 6.67 -3.76 -4.70
CA PHE A 300 6.20 -3.48 -3.33
C PHE A 300 7.30 -3.21 -2.29
N LEU A 301 8.57 -3.56 -2.56
CA LEU A 301 9.69 -3.13 -1.72
C LEU A 301 10.45 -1.95 -2.31
N TYR A 302 10.04 -1.43 -3.49
CA TYR A 302 10.70 -0.31 -4.13
C TYR A 302 10.62 0.99 -3.29
N PHE A 303 11.75 1.69 -3.19
CA PHE A 303 11.81 3.04 -2.64
C PHE A 303 12.13 4.02 -3.77
N LYS A 304 11.32 5.08 -3.90
CA LYS A 304 11.62 6.17 -4.85
C LYS A 304 12.97 6.83 -4.55
N SER A 305 13.37 6.87 -3.28
CA SER A 305 14.66 7.37 -2.82
C SER A 305 15.85 6.47 -3.19
N LEU A 306 15.62 5.26 -3.71
CA LEU A 306 16.67 4.36 -4.22
C LEU A 306 16.87 4.49 -5.75
N ARG A 307 16.20 5.46 -6.38
CA ARG A 307 16.53 5.85 -7.75
C ARG A 307 17.84 6.64 -7.67
N GLY A 308 18.96 5.98 -7.95
CA GLY A 308 20.18 6.67 -8.39
C GLY A 308 19.76 7.67 -9.45
N GLY A 309 20.20 8.92 -9.29
CA GLY A 309 19.76 10.02 -10.15
C GLY A 309 19.96 9.65 -11.61
N GLU A 310 18.93 9.87 -12.44
CA GLU A 310 19.15 10.01 -13.88
C GLU A 310 19.90 11.31 -14.16
#